data_AF-A0A1V5IGX3-F1
#
_entry.id   AF-A0A1V5IGX3-F1
#
_cell.length_a   1.000
_cell.length_b   1.000
_cell.length_c   1.000
_cell.angle_alpha   90.00
_cell.angle_beta   90.00
_cell.angle_gamma   90.00
#
_symmetry.space_group_name_H-M   'P 1'
#
loop_
_entity.id
_entity.type
_entity.pdbx_description
1 polymer ?
#
loop_
_entity_poly.entity_id
_entity_poly.type
_entity_poly.pdbx_seq_one_letter_code
_entity_poly.pdbx_strand_id
1 'polypeptide(L)'
;MFHLIRYAHIADSCINCGQCEELCAMDIPNALFMHAQQVELEKMFGHVPGVDMSLPLLALVEEREERDRLSATGSDQIFDIFK
;
A
#
# COMPACT_ATOMS: atom_id res chain seq x y z
N MET A 1 -13.39 4.68 7.85
CA MET A 1 -12.14 3.88 7.76
C MET A 1 -11.44 3.97 6.39
N PHE A 2 -11.87 4.81 5.45
CA PHE A 2 -11.30 4.81 4.08
C PHE A 2 -9.84 5.33 4.01
N HIS A 3 -9.57 6.51 4.58
CA HIS A 3 -8.26 7.16 4.47
C HIS A 3 -7.13 6.32 5.08
N LEU A 4 -7.34 5.72 6.26
CA LEU A 4 -6.33 4.89 6.91
C LEU A 4 -5.96 3.66 6.08
N ILE A 5 -6.95 3.00 5.48
CA ILE A 5 -6.73 1.87 4.57
C ILE A 5 -5.93 2.34 3.36
N ARG A 6 -6.33 3.46 2.74
CA ARG A 6 -5.61 4.05 1.60
C ARG A 6 -4.16 4.36 1.95
N TYR A 7 -3.91 4.94 3.12
CA TYR A 7 -2.55 5.26 3.57
C TYR A 7 -1.71 3.99 3.71
N ALA A 8 -2.25 2.93 4.31
CA ALA A 8 -1.55 1.66 4.43
C ALA A 8 -1.20 1.04 3.07
N HIS A 9 -2.04 1.17 2.05
CA HIS A 9 -1.80 0.55 0.74
C HIS A 9 -0.91 1.38 -0.21
N ILE A 10 -0.80 2.69 0.01
CA ILE A 10 -0.13 3.62 -0.93
C ILE A 10 1.15 4.23 -0.35
N ALA A 11 1.38 4.13 0.96
CA ALA A 11 2.53 4.79 1.61
C ALA A 11 3.88 4.42 1.00
N ASP A 12 4.07 3.19 0.55
CA ASP A 12 5.32 2.69 -0.04
C ASP A 12 5.53 3.09 -1.51
N SER A 13 4.50 3.61 -2.17
CA SER A 13 4.53 4.07 -3.57
C SER A 13 4.37 5.60 -3.69
N CYS A 14 4.11 6.30 -2.60
CA CYS A 14 3.90 7.74 -2.60
C CYS A 14 5.20 8.51 -2.88
N ILE A 15 5.27 9.20 -4.02
CA ILE A 15 6.40 10.08 -4.39
C ILE A 15 6.25 11.53 -3.90
N ASN A 16 5.33 11.77 -2.95
CA ASN A 16 5.03 13.10 -2.41
C ASN A 16 4.62 14.16 -3.47
N CYS A 17 3.79 13.80 -4.46
CA CYS A 17 3.36 14.72 -5.53
C CYS A 17 2.25 15.71 -5.14
N GLY A 18 1.64 15.58 -3.95
CA GLY A 18 0.61 16.51 -3.45
C GLY A 18 -0.78 16.43 -4.10
N GLN A 19 -0.93 15.73 -5.24
CA GLN A 19 -2.19 15.68 -6.01
C GLN A 19 -3.39 15.15 -5.21
N CYS A 20 -3.14 14.27 -4.23
CA CYS A 20 -4.19 13.72 -3.37
C CYS A 20 -4.79 14.74 -2.38
N GLU A 21 -4.06 15.81 -2.07
CA GLU A 21 -4.51 16.90 -1.21
C GLU A 21 -5.15 18.00 -2.06
N GLU A 22 -4.53 18.37 -3.18
CA GLU A 22 -5.05 19.38 -4.12
C GLU A 22 -6.47 19.07 -4.61
N LEU A 23 -6.76 17.80 -4.89
CA LEU A 23 -8.06 17.36 -5.40
C LEU A 23 -9.03 16.91 -4.29
N CYS A 24 -8.67 17.07 -3.02
CA CYS A 24 -9.51 16.60 -1.93
C CYS A 24 -10.67 17.55 -1.66
N ALA A 25 -11.89 17.13 -1.96
CA ALA A 25 -13.12 17.92 -1.72
C ALA A 25 -13.39 18.26 -0.24
N MET A 26 -12.66 17.63 0.69
CA MET A 26 -12.82 17.79 2.14
C MET A 26 -11.64 18.54 2.79
N ASP A 27 -10.70 19.06 2.00
CA ASP A 27 -9.51 19.78 2.47
C ASP A 27 -8.69 19.00 3.52
N ILE A 28 -8.66 17.68 3.39
CA ILE A 28 -7.86 16.81 4.26
C ILE A 28 -6.39 16.90 3.82
N PRO A 29 -5.43 17.10 4.75
CA PRO A 29 -4.00 17.19 4.42
C PRO A 29 -3.42 15.80 4.13
N ASN A 30 -3.87 15.17 3.03
CA ASN A 30 -3.50 13.82 2.65
C ASN A 30 -2.00 13.70 2.38
N ALA A 31 -1.35 14.75 1.83
CA ALA A 31 0.07 14.69 1.50
C ALA A 31 0.93 14.61 2.76
N LEU A 32 0.55 15.33 3.82
CA LEU A 32 1.22 15.27 5.13
C LEU A 32 1.25 13.84 5.69
N PHE A 33 0.08 13.17 5.71
CA PHE A 33 0.00 11.81 6.26
C PHE A 33 0.75 10.80 5.40
N MET A 34 0.61 10.87 4.07
CA MET A 34 1.31 9.97 3.16
C MET A 34 2.83 10.13 3.27
N HIS A 35 3.32 11.37 3.29
CA HIS A 35 4.75 11.65 3.40
C HIS A 35 5.33 11.22 4.75
N ALA A 36 4.60 11.44 5.85
CA ALA A 36 5.01 10.97 7.16
C ALA A 36 5.21 9.45 7.17
N GLN A 37 4.28 8.68 6.59
CA GLN A 37 4.43 7.23 6.49
C GLN A 37 5.60 6.82 5.58
N GLN A 38 5.78 7.48 4.44
CA GLN A 38 6.89 7.22 3.52
C GLN A 38 8.25 7.43 4.19
N VAL A 39 8.42 8.52 4.94
CA VAL A 39 9.66 8.81 5.68
C VAL A 39 9.97 7.73 6.70
N GLU A 40 8.96 7.20 7.40
CA GLU A 40 9.18 6.09 8.33
C GLU A 40 9.53 4.79 7.60
N LEU A 41 8.91 4.50 6.44
CA LEU A 41 9.28 3.34 5.61
C LEU A 41 10.72 3.44 5.09
N GLU A 42 11.13 4.61 4.63
CA GLU A 42 12.50 4.87 4.17
C GLU A 42 13.51 4.66 5.31
N LYS A 43 13.21 5.15 6.52
CA LYS A 43 14.07 4.92 7.70
C LYS A 43 14.17 3.45 8.09
N MET A 44 13.06 2.71 8.03
CA MET A 44 13.01 1.32 8.47
C MET A 44 13.62 0.36 7.44
N PHE A 45 13.44 0.62 6.15
CA PHE A 45 13.73 -0.34 5.08
C PHE A 45 14.68 0.20 4.00
N GLY A 46 15.03 1.48 4.02
CA GLY A 46 15.87 2.11 2.99
C GLY A 46 15.19 2.27 1.63
N HIS A 47 13.87 2.13 1.57
CA HIS A 47 13.10 2.19 0.33
C HIS A 47 12.81 3.63 -0.08
N VAL A 48 13.12 3.98 -1.33
CA VAL A 48 12.81 5.29 -1.92
C VAL A 48 11.81 5.10 -3.06
N PRO A 49 10.56 5.56 -2.91
CA PRO A 49 9.54 5.37 -3.93
C PRO A 49 9.89 6.10 -5.23
N GLY A 50 9.61 5.46 -6.37
CA GLY A 50 9.82 6.03 -7.71
C GLY A 50 11.27 6.00 -8.21
N VAL A 51 12.20 5.42 -7.43
CA VAL A 51 13.61 5.25 -7.83
C VAL A 51 13.90 3.81 -8.25
N ASP A 52 13.47 2.84 -7.45
CA ASP A 52 13.60 1.42 -7.74
C ASP A 52 12.28 0.84 -8.28
N MET A 53 12.40 -0.11 -9.20
CA MET A 53 11.29 -0.87 -9.78
C MET A 53 11.13 -2.25 -9.12
N SER A 54 11.87 -2.52 -8.04
CA SER A 54 11.64 -3.67 -7.17
C SER A 54 10.21 -3.69 -6.64
N LEU A 55 9.75 -4.86 -6.21
CA LEU A 55 8.42 -5.01 -5.63
C LEU A 55 8.25 -4.06 -4.41
N PRO A 56 7.06 -3.44 -4.25
CA PRO A 56 6.78 -2.56 -3.12
C PRO A 56 6.93 -3.28 -1.78
N LEU A 57 7.41 -2.58 -0.75
CA LEU A 57 7.66 -3.14 0.58
C LEU A 57 6.45 -3.85 1.19
N LEU A 58 5.25 -3.34 0.94
CA LEU A 58 4.00 -3.87 1.50
C LEU A 58 3.38 -4.96 0.61
N ALA A 59 3.97 -5.25 -0.54
CA ALA A 59 3.60 -6.36 -1.42
C ALA A 59 4.48 -7.58 -1.12
N LEU A 60 4.27 -8.21 0.04
CA LEU A 60 4.97 -9.45 0.44
C LEU A 60 4.39 -10.73 -0.18
N VAL A 61 3.53 -10.59 -1.19
CA VAL A 61 2.83 -11.73 -1.80
C VAL A 61 3.42 -11.98 -3.17
N GLU A 62 4.01 -13.17 -3.37
CA GLU A 62 4.37 -13.68 -4.69
C GLU A 62 3.08 -13.98 -5.47
N GLU A 63 2.79 -13.14 -6.45
CA GLU A 63 1.51 -13.14 -7.16
C GLU A 63 1.19 -14.49 -7.81
N ARG A 64 2.20 -15.19 -8.33
CA ARG A 64 2.03 -16.52 -8.92
C ARG A 64 1.66 -17.58 -7.90
N GLU A 65 2.40 -17.63 -6.80
CA GLU A 65 2.14 -18.61 -5.73
C GLU A 65 0.74 -18.40 -5.15
N GLU A 66 0.35 -17.13 -4.98
CA GLU A 66 -0.96 -16.82 -4.44
C GLU A 66 -2.09 -17.11 -5.43
N ARG A 67 -1.90 -16.86 -6.73
CA ARG A 67 -2.88 -17.27 -7.75
C ARG A 67 -3.08 -18.79 -7.82
N ASP A 68 -2.00 -19.55 -7.70
CA ASP A 68 -2.05 -21.00 -7.67
C ASP A 68 -2.81 -21.49 -6.42
N ARG A 69 -2.55 -20.87 -5.26
CA ARG A 69 -3.29 -21.13 -4.01
C ARG A 69 -4.80 -20.87 -4.18
N LEU A 70 -5.16 -19.69 -4.69
CA LEU A 70 -6.55 -19.28 -4.91
C LEU A 70 -7.29 -20.22 -5.87
N SER A 71 -6.62 -20.63 -6.95
CA SER A 71 -7.16 -21.58 -7.93
C SER A 71 -7.40 -22.96 -7.32
N ALA A 72 -6.52 -23.40 -6.40
CA ALA A 72 -6.64 -24.67 -5.71
C ALA A 72 -7.72 -24.68 -4.61
N THR A 73 -7.91 -23.57 -3.91
CA THR A 73 -8.92 -23.45 -2.84
C THR A 73 -10.30 -23.06 -3.35
N GLY A 74 -10.41 -22.50 -4.57
CA GLY A 74 -11.66 -22.01 -5.14
C GLY A 74 -12.28 -20.85 -4.35
N SER A 75 -11.46 -20.14 -3.55
CA SER A 75 -11.90 -19.12 -2.62
C SER A 75 -10.86 -18.00 -2.52
N ASP A 76 -11.31 -16.75 -2.67
CA ASP A 76 -10.53 -15.52 -2.51
C ASP A 76 -10.25 -15.15 -1.04
N GLN A 77 -10.62 -16.02 -0.09
CA GLN A 77 -10.40 -15.76 1.32
C GLN A 77 -8.99 -16.18 1.75
N ILE A 78 -8.31 -15.29 2.46
CA ILE A 78 -7.02 -15.57 3.10
C ILE A 78 -7.21 -16.53 4.29
N PHE A 79 -8.34 -16.42 4.99
CA PHE A 79 -8.70 -17.25 6.15
C PHE A 79 -10.07 -17.90 5.96
N ASP A 80 -10.21 -19.16 6.37
CA ASP A 80 -11.49 -19.87 6.39
C ASP A 80 -12.28 -19.46 7.65
N ILE A 81 -12.88 -18.27 7.59
CA ILE A 81 -13.67 -17.67 8.68
C ILE A 81 -15.03 -18.35 8.92
N PHE A 82 -15.40 -19.35 8.11
CA PHE A 82 -16.68 -20.05 8.19
C PHE A 82 -16.56 -21.52 8.62
N LYS A 83 -15.37 -21.97 9.03
CA LYS A 83 -15.18 -23.23 9.77
C LYS A 83 -15.28 -23.05 11.27
#